data_AF-A0A5J4QHE4-F1
#
_entry.id   AF-A0A5J4QHE4-F1
#
_cell.length_a   1.000
_cell.length_b   1.000
_cell.length_c   1.000
_cell.angle_alpha   90.00
_cell.angle_beta   90.00
_cell.angle_gamma   90.00
#
_symmetry.space_group_name_H-M   'P 1'
#
loop_
_entity.id
_entity.type
_entity.pdbx_description
1 polymer ?
#
loop_
_entity_poly.entity_id
_entity_poly.type
_entity_poly.pdbx_seq_one_letter_code
_entity_poly.pdbx_strand_id
1 'polypeptide(L)'
;MLENVASMSDQDAKVITAALDAIGVRINSSLVSGQFRDRYYWTNIPGTELNLFGNYLIQPPINRNIHFADILESGTTNRDKALCLSARGGGGVGRI
;
A
#
# COMPACT_ATOMS: atom_id res chain seq x y z
N MET A 1 -4.97 12.08 8.80
CA MET A 1 -4.36 10.86 8.21
C MET A 1 -3.21 11.27 7.32
N LEU A 2 -2.07 10.59 7.43
CA LEU A 2 -0.88 10.79 6.60
C LEU A 2 -0.62 9.53 5.78
N GLU A 3 -0.25 9.69 4.51
CA GLU A 3 0.20 8.61 3.62
C GLU A 3 1.60 8.93 3.12
N ASN A 4 2.47 7.92 3.08
CA ASN A 4 3.76 8.06 2.43
C ASN A 4 4.27 6.74 1.82
N VAL A 5 5.17 6.84 0.86
CA VAL A 5 5.69 5.73 0.04
C VAL A 5 6.45 4.70 0.89
N ALA A 6 6.16 3.41 0.68
CA ALA A 6 6.80 2.33 1.44
C ALA A 6 8.32 2.19 1.22
N SER A 7 8.88 2.81 0.17
CA SER A 7 10.33 2.83 -0.08
C SER A 7 11.08 3.91 0.72
N MET A 8 10.43 4.60 1.67
CA MET A 8 11.12 5.48 2.61
C MET A 8 12.05 4.69 3.54
N SER A 9 12.98 5.37 4.21
CA SER A 9 13.85 4.70 5.20
C SER A 9 13.06 4.33 6.46
N ASP A 10 13.47 3.23 7.12
CA ASP A 10 12.87 2.83 8.39
C ASP A 10 13.09 3.90 9.48
N GLN A 11 14.18 4.66 9.40
CA GLN A 11 14.45 5.79 10.29
C GLN A 11 13.39 6.88 10.13
N ASP A 12 13.07 7.28 8.89
CA ASP A 12 12.05 8.30 8.63
C ASP A 12 10.67 7.84 9.07
N ALA A 13 10.34 6.56 8.82
CA ALA A 13 9.08 5.97 9.27
C ALA A 13 8.95 6.00 10.81
N LYS A 14 10.05 5.76 11.54
CA LYS A 14 10.08 5.88 13.01
C LYS A 14 9.92 7.32 13.49
N VAL A 15 10.55 8.28 12.81
CA VAL A 15 10.39 9.71 13.13
C VAL A 15 8.93 10.12 12.96
N ILE A 16 8.28 9.73 11.87
CA ILE A 16 6.86 10.02 11.63
C ILE A 16 5.98 9.35 12.70
N THR A 17 6.25 8.08 13.02
CA THR A 17 5.51 7.33 14.05
C THR A 17 5.61 8.00 15.41
N ALA A 18 6.81 8.44 15.81
CA ALA A 18 7.01 9.16 17.07
C ALA A 18 6.36 10.56 17.06
N ALA A 19 6.39 11.26 15.93
CA ALA A 19 5.79 12.58 15.81
C ALA A 19 4.25 12.55 15.82
N LEU A 20 3.65 11.50 15.27
CA LEU A 20 2.19 11.35 15.19
C LEU A 20 1.59 10.53 16.33
N ASP A 21 2.41 9.92 17.18
CA ASP A 21 2.02 8.94 18.21
C ASP A 21 1.05 7.87 17.66
N ALA A 22 1.31 7.45 16.42
CA ALA A 22 0.47 6.51 15.68
C ALA A 22 1.36 5.55 14.92
N ILE A 23 1.04 4.25 14.96
CA ILE A 23 1.78 3.24 14.21
C ILE A 23 1.34 3.27 12.75
N GLY A 24 2.32 3.37 11.84
CA GLY A 24 2.07 3.32 10.41
C GLY A 24 1.67 1.91 9.95
N VAL A 25 0.60 1.81 9.17
CA VAL A 25 0.11 0.55 8.59
C VAL A 25 0.52 0.48 7.12
N ARG A 26 1.23 -0.59 6.73
CA ARG A 26 1.64 -0.83 5.34
C ARG A 26 0.54 -1.56 4.57
N ILE A 27 0.07 -0.97 3.48
CA ILE A 27 -0.95 -1.57 2.62
C ILE A 27 -0.49 -1.50 1.17
N ASN A 28 -0.46 -2.66 0.50
CA ASN A 28 -0.27 -2.73 -0.93
C ASN A 28 -1.64 -2.74 -1.63
N SER A 29 -1.88 -1.73 -2.49
CA SER A 29 -3.13 -1.62 -3.23
C SER A 29 -3.30 -2.70 -4.30
N SER A 30 -2.32 -3.57 -4.54
CA SER A 30 -2.46 -4.74 -5.40
C SER A 30 -3.61 -5.65 -4.98
N LEU A 31 -4.03 -5.61 -3.72
CA LEU A 31 -5.19 -6.36 -3.24
C LEU A 31 -6.51 -5.85 -3.83
N VAL A 32 -6.60 -4.55 -4.17
CA VAL A 32 -7.85 -3.89 -4.57
C VAL A 32 -7.76 -3.17 -5.90
N SER A 33 -6.67 -3.35 -6.65
CA SER A 33 -6.44 -2.70 -7.94
C SER A 33 -5.60 -3.58 -8.87
N GLY A 34 -5.66 -3.28 -10.18
CA GLY A 34 -4.80 -3.89 -11.20
C GLY A 34 -3.35 -3.38 -11.18
N GLN A 35 -2.91 -2.71 -10.12
CA GLN A 35 -1.62 -2.02 -10.03
C GLN A 35 -0.87 -2.35 -8.73
N PHE A 36 0.46 -2.36 -8.77
CA PHE A 36 1.31 -2.33 -7.59
C PHE A 36 1.46 -0.91 -7.03
N ARG A 37 1.07 -0.72 -5.77
CA ARG A 37 1.14 0.59 -5.11
C ARG A 37 1.23 0.36 -3.59
N ASP A 38 2.45 0.45 -3.06
CA ASP A 38 2.78 0.10 -1.67
C ASP A 38 3.10 1.33 -0.81
N ARG A 39 2.35 1.50 0.29
CA ARG A 39 2.31 2.73 1.10
C ARG A 39 2.13 2.45 2.57
N TYR A 40 2.66 3.35 3.38
CA TYR A 40 2.33 3.47 4.79
C TYR A 40 1.23 4.50 5.01
N TYR A 41 0.35 4.20 5.95
CA TYR A 41 -0.74 5.03 6.38
C TYR A 41 -0.70 5.23 7.89
N TRP A 42 -0.62 6.47 8.34
CA TRP A 42 -0.75 6.86 9.74
C TRP A 42 -2.10 7.51 9.96
N THR A 43 -2.89 6.95 10.87
CA THR A 43 -4.23 7.43 11.13
C THR A 43 -4.68 7.10 12.55
N ASN A 44 -5.67 7.85 13.02
CA ASN A 44 -6.39 7.63 14.27
C ASN A 44 -7.71 6.86 14.06
N ILE A 45 -7.99 6.42 12.82
CA ILE A 45 -9.15 5.59 12.53
C ILE A 45 -8.96 4.24 13.24
N PRO A 46 -9.89 3.81 14.11
CA PRO A 46 -9.76 2.55 14.80
C PRO A 46 -9.87 1.39 13.83
N GLY A 47 -8.97 0.42 13.97
CA GLY A 47 -9.09 -0.88 13.35
C GLY A 47 -10.19 -1.74 13.99
N THR A 48 -10.51 -2.87 13.38
CA THR A 48 -11.54 -3.81 13.88
C THR A 48 -10.95 -4.97 14.67
N GLU A 49 -9.65 -5.24 14.56
CA GLU A 49 -8.96 -6.34 15.24
C GLU A 49 -8.03 -5.84 16.33
N LEU A 50 -7.76 -6.67 17.33
CA LEU A 50 -6.83 -6.38 18.42
C LEU A 50 -5.50 -7.11 18.17
N ASN A 51 -4.37 -6.45 18.44
CA ASN A 51 -3.09 -7.16 18.53
C ASN A 51 -2.88 -7.79 19.92
N LEU A 52 -1.78 -8.53 20.08
CA LEU A 52 -1.37 -9.16 21.35
C LEU A 52 -1.15 -8.16 22.51
N PHE A 53 -1.09 -6.86 22.22
CA PHE A 53 -0.83 -5.79 23.17
C PHE A 53 -2.06 -4.90 23.44
N GLY A 54 -3.23 -5.26 22.90
CA GLY A 54 -4.47 -4.52 23.17
C GLY A 54 -4.77 -3.36 22.22
N ASN A 55 -3.96 -3.15 21.17
CA ASN A 55 -4.15 -2.05 20.24
C ASN A 55 -5.01 -2.48 19.04
N TYR A 56 -5.91 -1.59 18.61
CA TYR A 56 -6.70 -1.80 17.39
C TYR A 56 -5.81 -1.72 16.13
N LEU A 57 -5.87 -2.77 15.31
CA LEU A 57 -5.15 -2.90 14.05
C LEU A 57 -6.08 -2.72 12.85
N ILE A 58 -5.66 -1.87 11.93
CA ILE A 58 -6.30 -1.76 10.62
C ILE A 58 -5.87 -2.96 9.79
N GLN A 59 -6.84 -3.78 9.40
CA GLN A 59 -6.58 -4.92 8.53
C GLN A 59 -6.31 -4.47 7.09
N PRO A 60 -5.42 -5.17 6.37
CA PRO A 60 -5.34 -5.01 4.93
C PRO A 60 -6.69 -5.40 4.29
N PRO A 61 -7.08 -4.74 3.19
CA PRO A 61 -8.32 -5.07 2.51
C PRO A 61 -8.27 -6.49 1.93
N ILE A 62 -9.43 -7.13 1.85
CA ILE A 62 -9.57 -8.44 1.19
C ILE A 62 -9.15 -8.32 -0.28
N ASN A 63 -8.38 -9.28 -0.77
CA ASN A 63 -7.98 -9.35 -2.16
C ASN A 63 -9.22 -9.48 -3.06
N ARG A 64 -9.45 -8.50 -3.94
CA ARG A 64 -10.52 -8.47 -4.93
C ARG A 64 -10.16 -9.18 -6.23
N ASN A 65 -8.94 -9.71 -6.33
CA ASN A 65 -8.43 -10.46 -7.48
C ASN A 65 -8.57 -9.69 -8.81
N ILE A 66 -8.25 -8.39 -8.80
CA ILE A 66 -8.35 -7.50 -9.96
C ILE A 66 -7.02 -7.52 -10.71
N HIS A 67 -6.94 -8.03 -11.93
CA HIS A 67 -5.71 -8.08 -12.71
C HIS A 67 -5.55 -6.85 -13.62
N PHE A 68 -4.35 -6.66 -14.16
CA PHE A 68 -4.12 -5.60 -15.16
C PHE A 68 -4.94 -5.84 -16.42
N ALA A 69 -5.09 -7.10 -16.83
CA ALA A 69 -5.93 -7.48 -17.97
C ALA A 69 -7.39 -7.03 -17.80
N ASP A 70 -7.92 -7.04 -16.57
CA ASP A 70 -9.32 -6.69 -16.28
C ASP A 70 -9.61 -5.19 -16.50
N ILE A 71 -8.58 -4.34 -16.57
CA ILE A 71 -8.72 -2.89 -16.74
C ILE A 71 -8.31 -2.39 -18.13
N LEU A 72 -7.95 -3.28 -19.05
CA LEU A 72 -7.61 -2.91 -20.43
C LEU A 72 -8.88 -2.73 -21.26
N GLU A 73 -8.97 -1.61 -21.99
CA GLU A 73 -10.06 -1.38 -22.96
C GLU A 73 -9.88 -2.20 -24.25
N SER A 74 -8.63 -2.50 -24.61
CA SER A 74 -8.28 -3.36 -25.76
C SER A 74 -6.87 -3.94 -25.62
N GLY A 75 -6.59 -5.01 -26.37
CA GLY A 75 -5.28 -5.67 -26.38
C GLY A 75 -5.10 -6.72 -25.28
N THR A 76 -3.85 -7.13 -25.05
CA THR A 76 -3.47 -8.12 -24.03
C THR A 76 -2.23 -7.66 -23.28
N THR A 77 -2.02 -8.20 -22.08
CA THR A 77 -0.84 -7.94 -21.27
C THR A 77 -0.21 -9.24 -20.80
N ASN A 78 1.11 -9.23 -20.65
CA ASN A 78 1.88 -10.32 -20.06
C ASN A 78 2.17 -10.10 -18.57
N ARG A 79 1.55 -9.09 -17.94
CA ARG A 79 1.72 -8.75 -16.52
C ARG A 79 0.43 -8.95 -15.76
N ASP A 80 0.52 -9.53 -14.58
CA ASP A 80 -0.64 -9.68 -13.69
C ASP A 80 -1.10 -8.33 -13.12
N LYS A 81 -0.17 -7.41 -12.91
CA LYS A 81 -0.42 -6.05 -12.38
C LYS A 81 0.44 -5.03 -13.13
N ALA A 82 -0.08 -3.81 -13.26
CA ALA A 82 0.67 -2.65 -13.72
C ALA A 82 1.69 -2.19 -12.65
N LEU A 83 2.77 -1.54 -13.10
CA LEU A 83 3.74 -0.91 -12.21
C LEU A 83 3.14 0.33 -11.53
N CYS A 84 3.74 0.76 -10.40
CA CYS A 84 3.34 2.01 -9.77
C CYS A 84 3.55 3.18 -10.73
N LEU A 85 2.51 3.97 -10.93
CA LEU A 85 2.55 5.20 -11.71
C LEU A 85 3.34 6.23 -10.92
N SER A 86 4.37 6.77 -11.55
CA SER A 86 5.19 7.87 -11.05
C SER A 86 5.06 9.06 -11.99
N ALA A 87 5.37 10.27 -11.49
CA ALA A 87 5.25 11.50 -12.29
C ALA A 87 6.14 11.52 -13.54
N ARG A 88 7.14 10.63 -13.62
CA ARG A 88 7.98 10.41 -14.81
C ARG A 88 7.82 8.97 -15.27
N GLY A 89 7.63 8.74 -16.56
CA GLY A 89 7.56 7.40 -17.14
C GLY A 89 8.91 6.68 -17.03
N GLY A 90 9.15 6.03 -15.90
CA GLY A 90 10.35 5.24 -15.62
C GLY A 90 10.04 4.25 -14.51
N GLY A 91 9.91 2.97 -14.88
CA GLY A 91 9.34 1.91 -14.08
C GLY A 91 9.98 1.78 -12.71
N GLY A 92 9.17 1.96 -11.65
CA GLY A 92 9.49 1.39 -10.36
C GLY A 92 9.61 -0.12 -10.53
N VAL A 93 10.80 -0.68 -10.23
CA VAL A 93 11.03 -2.12 -10.23
C VAL A 93 10.17 -2.70 -9.12
N GLY A 94 9.00 -3.23 -9.46
CA GLY A 94 8.24 -4.09 -8.58
C GLY A 94 9.08 -5.34 -8.34
N ARG A 95 9.73 -5.43 -7.18
CA ARG A 95 10.32 -6.71 -6.75
C ARG A 95 9.14 -7.62 -6.40
N ILE A 96 9.07 -8.73 -7.13
CA ILE A 96 8.27 -9.92 -6.83
C ILE A 96 8.75 -10.60 -5.55
#